data_AF-A0A0N4YK91-F1
#
_entry.id   AF-A0A0N4YK91-F1
#
_cell.length_a   1.000
_cell.length_b   1.000
_cell.length_c   1.000
_cell.angle_alpha   90.00
_cell.angle_beta   90.00
_cell.angle_gamma   90.00
#
_symmetry.space_group_name_H-M   'P 1'
#
loop_
_entity.id
_entity.type
_entity.pdbx_description
1 polymer ?
#
loop_
_entity_poly.entity_id
_entity_poly.type
_entity_poly.pdbx_seq_one_letter_code
_entity_poly.pdbx_strand_id
1 'polypeptide(L)' 'MLQITLEEGDVFSAWLSAKDAGVEDSDNKINYGGMMLRSLFEHYQHCDMGAEGSETALATAGYIPIPGHTPIILS' A
#
# COMPACT_ATOMS: atom_id res chain seq x y z
N MET A 1 -5.31 3.63 -22.66
CA MET A 1 -5.50 2.71 -21.52
C MET A 1 -4.44 3.08 -20.50
N LEU A 2 -4.84 3.49 -19.30
CA LEU A 2 -3.88 3.80 -18.23
C LEU A 2 -3.37 2.48 -17.66
N GLN A 3 -2.05 2.35 -17.55
CA GLN A 3 -1.39 1.24 -16.89
C GLN A 3 -0.44 1.81 -15.84
N ILE A 4 -0.47 1.24 -14.64
CA ILE A 4 0.50 1.48 -13.59
C ILE A 4 1.26 0.17 -13.40
N THR A 5 2.58 0.23 -13.46
CA THR A 5 3.47 -0.92 -13.22
C THR A 5 4.16 -0.71 -11.88
N LEU A 6 4.18 -1.75 -11.04
CA LEU A 6 4.92 -1.77 -9.78
C LEU A 6 6.09 -2.74 -9.98
N GLU A 7 7.33 -2.26 -9.83
CA GLU A 7 8.53 -3.08 -9.97
C GLU A 7 9.21 -3.31 -8.62
N GLU A 8 9.81 -4.49 -8.42
CA GLU A 8 10.50 -4.83 -7.17
C GLU A 8 11.58 -3.80 -6.78
N GLY A 9 12.26 -3.23 -7.79
CA GLY A 9 13.37 -2.31 -7.58
C GLY A 9 12.99 -0.97 -6.93
N ASP A 10 11.73 -0.53 -7.07
CA ASP A 10 11.32 0.82 -6.65
C ASP A 10 9.94 0.91 -5.98
N VAL A 11 9.15 -0.17 -5.97
CA VAL A 11 7.79 -0.15 -5.41
C VAL A 11 7.79 0.37 -3.97
N PHE A 12 8.79 0.04 -3.17
CA PHE A 12 8.88 0.48 -1.77
C PHE A 12 9.68 1.77 -1.55
N SER A 13 10.07 2.51 -2.58
CA SER A 13 10.93 3.70 -2.42
C SER A 13 10.20 4.95 -1.91
N ALA A 14 8.88 5.02 -2.08
CA ALA A 14 8.08 6.21 -1.72
C ALA A 14 7.64 6.21 -0.25
N TRP A 15 8.45 6.85 0.60
CA TRP A 15 8.15 7.07 2.03
C TRP A 15 7.78 8.52 2.34
N LEU A 16 6.64 8.72 3.00
CA LEU A 16 6.13 10.03 3.38
C LEU A 16 5.69 10.03 4.84
N SER A 17 5.49 11.22 5.43
CA SER A 17 4.69 11.30 6.65
C SER A 17 3.21 11.08 6.31
N ALA A 18 2.43 10.50 7.23
CA ALA A 18 1.00 10.33 7.05
C ALA A 18 0.29 11.67 6.84
N LYS A 19 0.80 12.72 7.48
CA LYS A 19 0.35 14.11 7.33
C LYS A 19 0.54 14.64 5.92
N ASP A 20 1.74 14.51 5.35
CA ASP A 20 2.03 14.99 3.98
C ASP A 20 1.22 14.22 2.93
N ALA A 21 0.87 12.97 3.23
CA ALA A 21 0.04 12.13 2.40
C ALA A 21 -1.47 12.37 2.56
N GLY A 22 -1.89 13.17 3.53
CA GLY A 22 -3.30 13.43 3.81
C GLY A 22 -4.07 12.22 4.36
N VAL A 23 -3.38 11.26 4.98
CA VAL A 23 -3.97 10.04 5.55
C VAL A 23 -4.40 10.27 7.00
N GLU A 24 -3.50 10.83 7.82
CA GLU A 24 -3.72 11.14 9.24
C GLU A 24 -2.88 12.37 9.60
N ASP A 25 -3.31 13.19 10.57
CA ASP A 25 -2.48 14.28 11.11
C ASP A 25 -1.42 13.71 12.08
N SER A 26 -0.53 12.87 11.56
CA SER A 26 0.58 12.24 12.28
C SER A 26 1.87 12.25 11.45
N ASP A 27 3.01 12.33 12.14
CA ASP A 27 4.34 12.27 11.51
C ASP A 27 4.80 10.83 11.22
N ASN A 28 3.93 9.84 11.45
CA ASN A 28 4.21 8.43 11.19
C ASN A 28 4.58 8.22 9.72
N LYS A 29 5.58 7.37 9.47
CA LYS A 29 6.02 7.06 8.11
C LYS A 29 5.07 6.06 7.46
N ILE A 30 4.65 6.36 6.25
CA ILE A 30 3.85 5.47 5.40
C ILE A 30 4.59 5.16 4.11
N ASN A 31 4.25 4.03 3.48
CA ASN A 31 4.84 3.60 2.22
C ASN A 31 3.77 3.44 1.14
N TYR A 32 3.80 4.28 0.09
CA TYR A 32 2.76 4.26 -0.94
C TYR A 32 2.71 2.95 -1.74
N GLY A 33 3.84 2.34 -2.09
CA GLY A 33 3.81 1.06 -2.79
C GLY A 33 3.29 -0.07 -1.93
N GLY A 34 3.69 -0.11 -0.66
CA GLY A 34 3.16 -1.06 0.32
C GLY A 34 1.65 -0.90 0.50
N MET A 35 1.16 0.33 0.63
CA MET A 35 -0.29 0.61 0.69
C MET A 35 -0.99 0.18 -0.60
N MET A 36 -0.42 0.47 -1.77
CA MET A 36 -1.00 0.07 -3.06
C MET A 36 -1.09 -1.45 -3.21
N LEU A 37 -0.04 -2.18 -2.86
CA LEU A 37 -0.04 -3.65 -2.87
C LEU A 37 -1.09 -4.20 -1.90
N ARG A 38 -1.19 -3.63 -0.70
CA ARG A 38 -2.21 -3.99 0.29
C ARG A 38 -3.62 -3.79 -0.24
N SER A 39 -3.88 -2.66 -0.91
CA SER A 39 -5.16 -2.38 -1.56
C SER A 39 -5.47 -3.35 -2.70
N LEU A 40 -4.48 -3.66 -3.56
CA LEU A 40 -4.65 -4.58 -4.69
C LEU A 40 -5.03 -6.00 -4.25
N PHE A 41 -4.50 -6.45 -3.11
CA PHE A 41 -4.71 -7.80 -2.59
C PHE A 41 -5.63 -7.86 -1.36
N GLU A 42 -6.44 -6.83 -1.11
CA GLU A 42 -7.28 -6.74 0.11
C GLU A 42 -8.28 -7.90 0.27
N HIS A 43 -8.69 -8.51 -0.85
CA HIS A 43 -9.61 -9.65 -0.87
C HIS A 43 -8.90 -11.02 -0.97
N TYR A 44 -7.56 -11.03 -1.02
CA TYR A 44 -6.81 -12.28 -1.09
C TYR A 44 -6.71 -12.92 0.29
N GLN A 45 -7.20 -14.16 0.42
CA GLN A 45 -7.35 -14.85 1.72
C GLN A 45 -6.03 -15.12 2.46
N HIS A 46 -4.89 -15.00 1.77
CA HIS A 46 -3.56 -15.23 2.34
C HIS A 46 -2.72 -13.95 2.41
N CYS A 47 -3.36 -12.77 2.38
CA CYS A 47 -2.66 -11.51 2.60
C CYS A 47 -2.37 -11.32 4.10
N ASP A 48 -1.14 -11.59 4.52
CA ASP A 48 -0.66 -11.22 5.85
C ASP A 48 -0.29 -9.73 5.85
N MET A 49 -0.93 -8.98 6.72
CA MET A 49 -0.72 -7.53 6.87
C MET A 49 0.47 -7.18 7.77
N GLY A 50 1.25 -8.20 8.15
CA GLY A 50 2.28 -8.12 9.17
C GLY A 50 1.70 -8.26 10.57
N ALA A 51 2.56 -8.57 11.54
CA ALA A 51 2.17 -8.61 12.94
C ALA A 51 1.62 -7.24 13.37
N GLU A 52 0.58 -7.23 14.22
CA GLU A 52 0.05 -6.00 14.79
C GLU A 52 1.15 -5.18 15.47
N GLY A 53 1.20 -3.88 15.18
CA GLY A 53 2.23 -2.98 15.68
C GLY A 53 3.60 -3.10 15.00
N SER A 54 3.77 -3.99 14.02
CA SER A 54 4.97 -4.00 13.17
C SER A 54 5.07 -2.73 12.32
N GLU A 55 6.29 -2.35 11.96
CA GLU A 55 6.55 -1.20 11.09
C GLU A 55 5.81 -1.34 9.74
N THR A 56 5.78 -2.55 9.17
CA THR A 56 5.03 -2.85 7.93
C THR A 56 3.53 -2.65 8.10
N ALA A 57 2.96 -3.14 9.21
CA ALA A 57 1.54 -2.98 9.49
C ALA A 57 1.17 -1.51 9.65
N LEU A 58 2.00 -0.72 10.36
CA LEU A 58 1.79 0.72 10.57
C LEU A 58 1.97 1.52 9.27
N ALA A 59 3.03 1.25 8.51
CA ALA A 59 3.35 1.96 7.27
C ALA A 59 2.34 1.74 6.15
N THR A 60 1.51 0.70 6.25
CA THR A 60 0.47 0.34 5.27
C THR A 60 -0.95 0.43 5.82
N ALA A 61 -1.15 0.83 7.08
CA ALA A 61 -2.44 0.81 7.76
C ALA A 61 -3.50 1.68 7.07
N GLY A 62 -3.10 2.81 6.50
CA GLY A 62 -3.99 3.75 5.81
C GLY A 62 -4.30 3.40 4.36
N TYR A 63 -4.13 2.14 3.93
CA TYR A 63 -4.43 1.72 2.56
C TYR A 63 -5.88 2.07 2.16
N ILE A 64 -6.08 2.38 0.89
CA ILE A 64 -7.39 2.82 0.37
C ILE A 64 -7.92 1.71 -0.55
N PRO A 65 -9.17 1.24 -0.36
CA PRO A 65 -9.77 0.23 -1.25
C PRO A 65 -9.76 0.70 -2.71
N ILE A 66 -9.43 -0.22 -3.61
CA ILE A 66 -9.48 0.05 -5.06
C ILE A 66 -10.81 -0.44 -5.65
N PRO A 67 -11.25 0.10 -6.79
CA PRO A 67 -12.44 -0.42 -7.46
C PRO A 67 -12.30 -1.92 -7.76
N GLY A 68 -13.28 -2.74 -7.39
CA GLY A 68 -13.21 -4.20 -7.54
C GLY A 68 -13.15 -4.72 -8.98
N HIS A 69 -13.32 -3.84 -9.98
CA HIS A 69 -13.13 -4.16 -11.40
C HIS A 69 -11.73 -3.80 -11.91
N THR A 70 -10.82 -3.34 -11.05
CA THR A 70 -9.44 -3.04 -11.39
C THR A 70 -8.72 -4.33 -11.78
N PRO A 71 -8.27 -4.50 -13.04
CA PRO A 71 -7.54 -5.70 -13.43
C PRO A 71 -6.14 -5.70 -12.82
N ILE A 72 -5.71 -6.84 -12.30
CA ILE A 72 -4.36 -7.08 -11.78
C ILE A 72 -3.66 -8.03 -12.73
N ILE A 73 -2.45 -7.66 -13.18
CA ILE A 73 -1.62 -8.46 -14.07
C ILE A 73 -0.32 -8.76 -13.33
N LEU A 74 0.04 -10.04 -13.27
CA LEU A 74 1.32 -10.52 -12.75
C LEU A 74 2.11 -11.08 -13.93
N SER A 75 3.32 -10.58 -14.16
CA SER A 75 4.14 -10.90 -15.34
C SER A 75 5.60 -11.07 -14.98
#